data_AF-A0A926AKF3-F1
#
_entry.id   AF-A0A926AKF3-F1
#
_cell.length_a   1.000
_cell.length_b   1.000
_cell.length_c   1.000
_cell.angle_alpha   90.00
_cell.angle_beta   90.00
_cell.angle_gamma   90.00
#
_symmetry.space_group_name_H-M   'P 1'
#
loop_
_entity.id
_entity.type
_entity.pdbx_description
1 polymer ?
#
loop_
_entity_poly.entity_id
_entity_poly.type
_entity_poly.pdbx_seq_one_letter_code
_entity_poly.pdbx_strand_id
1 'polypeptide(L)'
;PRAAIQSLINSARAGGAWTGSGITSSNAFSANPKNKTLGVMEASEFKSLYGDAALFGGQTLDSTAILVKYTYYGDVDFNGVVDFDDYSRIDAGFNGNKTGWLNGDVDDNGTVDFDDYSLIDQAFNTQGQALRPLAGPAPDVKMGKKFVSSN
;
A
#
# COMPACT_ATOMS: atom_id res chain seq x y z
N PRO A 1 4.94 -1.11 -18.12
CA PRO A 1 4.98 0.15 -17.35
C PRO A 1 5.03 -0.11 -15.83
N ARG A 2 4.06 -0.84 -15.26
CA ARG A 2 4.07 -1.25 -13.83
C ARG A 2 5.31 -2.04 -13.43
N ALA A 3 5.62 -3.13 -14.13
CA ALA A 3 6.76 -4.00 -13.81
C ALA A 3 8.12 -3.26 -13.79
N ALA A 4 8.30 -2.23 -14.63
CA ALA A 4 9.50 -1.41 -14.63
C ALA A 4 9.59 -0.53 -13.36
N ILE A 5 8.46 0.07 -12.95
CA ILE A 5 8.37 0.85 -11.70
C ILE A 5 8.58 -0.06 -10.47
N GLN A 6 7.98 -1.25 -10.49
CA GLN A 6 8.13 -2.26 -9.45
C GLN A 6 9.60 -2.72 -9.32
N SER A 7 10.28 -2.99 -10.45
CA SER A 7 11.70 -3.32 -10.45
C SER A 7 12.58 -2.20 -9.86
N LEU A 8 12.29 -0.94 -10.20
CA LEU A 8 12.98 0.22 -9.61
C LEU A 8 12.74 0.35 -8.10
N ILE A 9 11.53 0.03 -7.63
CA ILE A 9 11.20 0.04 -6.21
C ILE A 9 11.85 -1.13 -5.47
N ASN A 10 11.80 -2.34 -6.01
CA ASN A 10 12.40 -3.52 -5.39
C ASN A 10 13.92 -3.39 -5.27
N SER A 11 14.56 -2.87 -6.32
CA SER A 11 15.98 -2.52 -6.30
C SER A 11 16.29 -1.52 -5.18
N ALA A 12 15.49 -0.46 -5.03
CA ALA A 12 15.69 0.52 -3.97
C ALA A 12 15.39 -0.04 -2.57
N ARG A 13 14.31 -0.81 -2.44
CA ARG A 13 13.78 -1.41 -1.21
C ARG A 13 14.82 -2.31 -0.54
N ALA A 14 15.59 -3.08 -1.31
CA ALA A 14 16.72 -3.89 -0.83
C ALA A 14 16.37 -4.70 0.45
N GLY A 15 15.28 -5.47 0.41
CA GLY A 15 14.79 -6.24 1.56
C GLY A 15 14.28 -5.40 2.74
N GLY A 16 13.84 -4.17 2.49
CA GLY A 16 13.36 -3.22 3.50
C GLY A 16 14.46 -2.30 4.07
N ALA A 17 15.73 -2.48 3.66
CA ALA A 17 16.81 -1.60 4.06
C ALA A 17 16.71 -0.20 3.41
N TRP A 18 16.11 -0.10 2.23
CA TRP A 18 15.99 1.13 1.43
C TRP A 18 17.33 1.78 1.06
N THR A 19 18.37 0.96 0.87
CA THR A 19 19.74 1.40 0.53
C THR A 19 20.11 1.19 -0.93
N GLY A 20 19.23 0.57 -1.72
CA GLY A 20 19.49 0.30 -3.13
C GLY A 20 19.21 1.50 -4.04
N SER A 21 19.42 1.31 -5.34
CA SER A 21 19.17 2.32 -6.37
C SER A 21 17.77 2.16 -6.99
N GLY A 22 17.20 3.26 -7.49
CA GLY A 22 15.91 3.27 -8.16
C GLY A 22 14.95 4.30 -7.57
N ILE A 23 13.67 3.95 -7.50
CA ILE A 23 12.64 4.80 -6.87
C ILE A 23 12.70 4.55 -5.37
N THR A 24 13.34 5.47 -4.65
CA THR A 24 13.61 5.34 -3.21
C THR A 24 12.63 6.16 -2.36
N SER A 25 12.63 5.89 -1.04
CA SER A 25 11.89 6.65 -0.04
C SER A 25 12.76 6.85 1.20
N SER A 26 13.15 8.10 1.46
CA SER A 26 13.87 8.48 2.69
C SER A 26 13.02 8.23 3.94
N ASN A 27 11.69 8.30 3.84
CA ASN A 27 10.77 8.01 4.93
C ASN A 27 10.68 6.51 5.24
N ALA A 28 10.81 5.64 4.22
CA ALA A 28 10.88 4.20 4.44
C ALA A 28 12.28 3.77 4.93
N PHE A 29 13.33 4.44 4.44
CA PHE A 29 14.69 4.31 4.95
C PHE A 29 14.82 4.68 6.44
N SER A 30 14.16 5.75 6.87
CA SER A 30 14.19 6.19 8.28
C SER A 30 13.09 5.57 9.16
N ALA A 31 12.20 4.75 8.60
CA ALA A 31 11.13 4.12 9.35
C ALA A 31 11.68 3.20 10.45
N ASN A 32 11.17 3.40 11.67
CA ASN A 32 11.41 2.52 12.81
C ASN A 32 10.08 2.34 13.57
N PRO A 33 9.49 1.14 13.59
CA PRO A 33 9.98 -0.10 12.97
C PRO A 33 9.94 -0.05 11.43
N LYS A 34 10.59 -1.04 10.79
CA LYS A 34 10.69 -1.19 9.32
C LYS A 34 9.40 -1.72 8.70
N ASN A 35 8.28 -1.07 8.98
CA ASN A 35 6.95 -1.49 8.58
C ASN A 35 6.33 -0.64 7.46
N LYS A 36 7.09 0.28 6.86
CA LYS A 36 6.63 1.17 5.79
C LYS A 36 7.47 1.01 4.54
N THR A 37 6.82 1.24 3.40
CA THR A 37 7.34 0.94 2.07
C THR A 37 6.74 1.88 1.02
N LEU A 38 7.08 1.67 -0.25
CA LEU A 38 6.33 2.19 -1.39
C LEU A 38 5.55 1.03 -2.00
N GLY A 39 4.23 1.13 -2.05
CA GLY A 39 3.37 0.22 -2.81
C GLY A 39 3.11 0.72 -4.22
N VAL A 40 2.81 -0.19 -5.15
CA VAL A 40 2.57 0.12 -6.57
C VAL A 40 1.26 -0.51 -7.04
N MET A 41 0.38 0.30 -7.63
CA MET A 41 -0.93 -0.15 -8.11
C MET A 41 -1.26 0.52 -9.45
N GLU A 42 -2.00 -0.15 -10.34
CA GLU A 42 -2.56 0.51 -11.52
C GLU A 42 -3.77 1.38 -11.14
N ALA A 43 -4.01 2.45 -11.90
CA ALA A 43 -5.17 3.30 -11.68
C ALA A 43 -6.50 2.55 -11.82
N SER A 44 -6.58 1.54 -12.69
CA SER A 44 -7.74 0.66 -12.85
C SER A 44 -8.05 -0.13 -11.57
N GLU A 45 -7.02 -0.69 -10.93
CA GLU A 45 -7.11 -1.41 -9.66
C GLU A 45 -7.61 -0.47 -8.55
N PHE A 46 -7.05 0.74 -8.44
CA PHE A 46 -7.50 1.72 -7.44
C PHE A 46 -8.94 2.20 -7.68
N LYS A 47 -9.33 2.44 -8.93
CA LYS A 47 -10.72 2.79 -9.28
C LYS A 47 -11.70 1.66 -9.02
N SER A 48 -11.27 0.40 -9.08
CA SER A 48 -12.13 -0.74 -8.71
C SER A 48 -12.52 -0.73 -7.23
N LEU A 49 -11.70 -0.11 -6.37
CA LEU A 49 -11.96 0.06 -4.94
C LEU A 49 -12.77 1.32 -4.63
N TYR A 50 -12.41 2.45 -5.25
CA TYR A 50 -12.92 3.78 -4.86
C TYR A 50 -13.84 4.44 -5.88
N GLY A 51 -14.10 3.78 -7.01
CA GLY A 51 -14.95 4.25 -8.11
C GLY A 51 -14.21 5.04 -9.19
N ASP A 52 -14.87 5.26 -10.33
CA ASP A 52 -14.27 5.86 -11.53
C ASP A 52 -13.77 7.30 -11.34
N ALA A 53 -14.41 8.04 -10.42
CA ALA A 53 -14.10 9.41 -10.06
C ALA A 53 -13.05 9.53 -8.94
N ALA A 54 -12.46 8.41 -8.49
CA ALA A 54 -11.47 8.41 -7.43
C ALA A 54 -10.27 9.29 -7.80
N LEU A 55 -9.78 10.03 -6.81
CA LEU A 55 -8.62 10.90 -6.94
C LEU A 55 -7.42 10.27 -6.23
N PHE A 56 -6.24 10.41 -6.83
CA PHE A 56 -4.98 10.01 -6.21
C PHE A 56 -4.15 11.25 -5.93
N GLY A 57 -3.91 11.55 -4.65
CA GLY A 57 -3.21 12.79 -4.26
C GLY A 57 -3.91 14.06 -4.73
N GLY A 58 -5.25 14.03 -4.85
CA GLY A 58 -6.05 15.15 -5.36
C GLY A 58 -6.06 15.29 -6.89
N GLN A 59 -5.47 14.34 -7.63
CA GLN A 59 -5.44 14.35 -9.09
C GLN A 59 -6.41 13.33 -9.66
N THR A 60 -7.04 13.68 -10.78
CA THR A 60 -7.81 12.74 -11.60
C THR A 60 -6.89 11.71 -12.24
N LEU A 61 -7.31 10.45 -12.26
CA LEU A 61 -6.53 9.36 -12.82
C LEU A 61 -6.94 9.06 -14.26
N ASP A 62 -5.98 9.06 -15.17
CA ASP A 62 -6.10 8.30 -16.41
C ASP A 62 -6.03 6.79 -16.10
N SER A 63 -6.73 5.95 -16.86
CA SER A 63 -6.80 4.50 -16.59
C SER A 63 -5.47 3.78 -16.79
N THR A 64 -4.49 4.41 -17.48
CA THR A 64 -3.16 3.81 -17.70
C THR A 64 -2.11 4.25 -16.67
N ALA A 65 -2.48 5.12 -15.72
CA ALA A 65 -1.54 5.64 -14.74
C ALA A 65 -1.06 4.53 -13.78
N ILE A 66 0.21 4.61 -13.40
CA ILE A 66 0.81 3.78 -12.35
C ILE A 66 0.91 4.63 -11.08
N LEU A 67 0.33 4.13 -10.01
CA LEU A 67 0.25 4.78 -8.72
C LEU A 67 1.36 4.24 -7.83
N VAL A 68 2.08 5.14 -7.18
CA VAL A 68 3.09 4.79 -6.18
C VAL A 68 2.75 5.54 -4.90
N LYS A 69 2.62 4.82 -3.78
CA LYS A 69 2.25 5.41 -2.49
C LYS A 69 3.21 4.98 -1.39
N TYR A 70 3.67 5.93 -0.59
CA TYR A 70 4.27 5.63 0.71
C TYR A 70 3.20 5.16 1.68
N THR A 71 3.33 3.91 2.14
CA THR A 71 2.35 3.29 3.01
C THR A 71 2.94 2.19 3.90
N TYR A 72 2.13 1.51 4.70
CA TYR A 72 2.49 0.30 5.44
C TYR A 72 2.66 -0.89 4.49
N TYR A 73 3.52 -1.85 4.85
CA TYR A 73 3.44 -3.17 4.24
C TYR A 73 2.07 -3.77 4.55
N GLY A 74 1.32 -4.16 3.52
CA GLY A 74 -0.02 -4.71 3.69
C GLY A 74 -1.18 -3.70 3.70
N ASP A 75 -0.96 -2.38 3.57
CA ASP A 75 -2.04 -1.45 3.20
C ASP A 75 -2.26 -1.59 1.68
N VAL A 76 -3.00 -2.63 1.30
CA VAL A 76 -3.15 -3.07 -0.09
C VAL A 76 -4.21 -2.27 -0.84
N ASP A 77 -5.05 -1.55 -0.12
CA ASP A 77 -6.06 -0.66 -0.70
C ASP A 77 -5.64 0.83 -0.70
N PHE A 78 -4.55 1.20 -0.04
CA PHE A 78 -4.04 2.58 0.11
C PHE A 78 -4.92 3.48 0.99
N ASN A 79 -5.66 2.93 1.95
CA ASN A 79 -6.44 3.71 2.90
C ASN A 79 -5.59 4.27 4.06
N GLY A 80 -4.34 3.82 4.21
CA GLY A 80 -3.38 4.32 5.20
C GLY A 80 -3.32 3.55 6.53
N VAL A 81 -4.09 2.47 6.66
CA VAL A 81 -4.02 1.52 7.79
C VAL A 81 -3.84 0.10 7.26
N VAL A 82 -3.40 -0.81 8.13
CA VAL A 82 -3.48 -2.25 7.87
C VAL A 82 -4.59 -2.82 8.73
N ASP A 83 -5.63 -3.37 8.13
CA ASP A 83 -6.75 -3.93 8.88
C ASP A 83 -7.34 -5.20 8.23
N PHE A 84 -8.54 -5.58 8.67
CA PHE A 84 -9.22 -6.79 8.21
C PHE A 84 -9.45 -6.80 6.68
N ASP A 85 -9.71 -5.65 6.07
CA ASP A 85 -10.00 -5.58 4.63
C ASP A 85 -8.75 -5.90 3.80
N ASP A 86 -7.56 -5.58 4.32
CA ASP A 86 -6.28 -5.96 3.72
C ASP A 86 -6.01 -7.46 3.85
N TYR A 87 -6.22 -8.03 5.04
CA TYR A 87 -6.10 -9.48 5.27
C TYR A 87 -7.05 -10.27 4.35
N SER A 88 -8.29 -9.80 4.19
CA SER A 88 -9.24 -10.45 3.28
C SER A 88 -8.76 -10.43 1.82
N ARG A 89 -7.96 -9.45 1.41
CA ARG A 89 -7.41 -9.34 0.04
C ARG A 89 -6.23 -10.26 -0.17
N ILE A 90 -5.28 -10.31 0.76
CA ILE A 90 -4.15 -11.23 0.67
C ILE A 90 -4.61 -12.69 0.71
N ASP A 91 -5.61 -13.03 1.54
CA ASP A 91 -6.23 -14.36 1.56
C ASP A 91 -6.86 -14.72 0.21
N ALA A 92 -7.58 -13.78 -0.40
CA ALA A 92 -8.19 -13.96 -1.71
C ALA A 92 -7.14 -14.03 -2.84
N GLY A 93 -6.04 -13.30 -2.70
CA GLY A 93 -4.91 -13.32 -3.62
C GLY A 93 -4.20 -14.65 -3.60
N PHE A 94 -3.84 -15.14 -2.41
CA PHE A 94 -3.22 -16.44 -2.19
C PHE A 94 -4.09 -17.57 -2.75
N ASN A 95 -5.36 -17.67 -2.33
CA ASN A 95 -6.27 -18.73 -2.78
C ASN A 95 -6.56 -18.66 -4.29
N GLY A 96 -6.49 -17.46 -4.87
CA GLY A 96 -6.70 -17.22 -6.29
C GLY A 96 -5.45 -17.34 -7.15
N ASN A 97 -4.27 -17.59 -6.57
CA ASN A 97 -2.97 -17.50 -7.26
C ASN A 97 -2.80 -16.16 -8.01
N LYS A 98 -3.27 -15.07 -7.41
CA LYS A 98 -3.14 -13.72 -7.96
C LYS A 98 -1.83 -13.09 -7.51
N THR A 99 -1.46 -11.98 -8.15
CA THR A 99 -0.21 -11.25 -7.89
C THR A 99 -0.47 -9.76 -7.87
N GLY A 100 0.54 -8.97 -7.51
CA GLY A 100 0.46 -7.51 -7.43
C GLY A 100 -0.15 -6.99 -6.12
N TRP A 101 0.17 -5.74 -5.82
CA TRP A 101 -0.08 -5.09 -4.54
C TRP A 101 -1.50 -5.25 -4.00
N LEU A 102 -2.53 -4.97 -4.82
CA LEU A 102 -3.94 -5.06 -4.40
C LEU A 102 -4.35 -6.47 -3.94
N ASN A 103 -3.64 -7.51 -4.41
CA ASN A 103 -3.90 -8.90 -4.07
C ASN A 103 -3.00 -9.41 -2.94
N GLY A 104 -2.17 -8.57 -2.33
CA GLY A 104 -1.33 -8.94 -1.18
C GLY A 104 0.09 -9.41 -1.49
N ASP A 105 0.58 -9.22 -2.71
CA ASP A 105 2.00 -9.36 -3.08
C ASP A 105 2.73 -8.06 -2.70
N VAL A 106 3.06 -7.92 -1.42
CA VAL A 106 3.51 -6.68 -0.77
C VAL A 106 5.03 -6.54 -0.75
N ASP A 107 5.76 -7.63 -0.99
CA ASP A 107 7.18 -7.58 -1.32
C ASP A 107 7.43 -7.40 -2.84
N ASP A 108 6.35 -7.44 -3.64
CA ASP A 108 6.32 -7.20 -5.09
C ASP A 108 7.18 -8.22 -5.87
N ASN A 109 7.28 -9.47 -5.41
CA ASN A 109 8.06 -10.53 -6.03
C ASN A 109 7.29 -11.34 -7.10
N GLY A 110 5.99 -11.09 -7.26
CA GLY A 110 5.14 -11.75 -8.25
C GLY A 110 4.46 -13.02 -7.74
N THR A 111 4.47 -13.26 -6.43
CA THR A 111 3.77 -14.36 -5.75
C THR A 111 3.17 -13.80 -4.47
N VAL A 112 2.01 -14.30 -4.06
CA VAL A 112 1.50 -14.09 -2.70
C VAL A 112 1.87 -15.32 -1.88
N ASP A 113 2.75 -15.17 -0.90
CA ASP A 113 3.20 -16.29 -0.07
C ASP A 113 3.48 -15.91 1.39
N PHE A 114 4.18 -16.78 2.12
CA PHE A 114 4.48 -16.58 3.54
C PHE A 114 5.27 -15.30 3.83
N ASP A 115 6.14 -14.87 2.92
CA ASP A 115 6.95 -13.67 3.12
C ASP A 115 6.07 -12.41 3.12
N ASP A 116 5.01 -12.38 2.31
CA ASP A 116 4.00 -11.32 2.35
C ASP A 116 3.21 -11.29 3.65
N TYR A 117 2.78 -12.47 4.14
CA TYR A 117 2.08 -12.58 5.44
C TYR A 117 2.97 -12.08 6.58
N SER A 118 4.25 -12.40 6.57
CA SER A 118 5.21 -11.92 7.57
C SER A 118 5.30 -10.38 7.58
N LEU A 119 5.27 -9.75 6.41
CA LEU A 119 5.33 -8.29 6.26
C LEU A 119 4.05 -7.59 6.73
N ILE A 120 2.87 -8.09 6.34
CA ILE A 120 1.58 -7.52 6.80
C ILE A 120 1.39 -7.74 8.30
N ASP A 121 1.76 -8.91 8.85
CA ASP A 121 1.68 -9.19 10.29
C ASP A 121 2.59 -8.27 11.10
N GLN A 122 3.81 -8.04 10.62
CA GLN A 122 4.73 -7.09 11.26
C GLN A 122 4.12 -5.68 11.24
N ALA A 123 3.58 -5.25 10.10
CA ALA A 123 2.99 -3.94 9.98
C ALA A 123 1.74 -3.78 10.85
N PHE A 124 0.82 -4.75 10.84
CA PHE A 124 -0.38 -4.74 11.67
C PHE A 124 -0.06 -4.59 13.15
N ASN A 125 0.92 -5.36 13.65
CA ASN A 125 1.31 -5.35 15.06
C ASN A 125 2.09 -4.09 15.48
N THR A 126 2.63 -3.33 14.53
CA THR A 126 3.54 -2.22 14.82
C THR A 126 3.19 -0.90 14.15
N GLN A 127 2.08 -0.86 13.42
CA GLN A 127 1.60 0.36 12.79
C GLN A 127 1.28 1.40 13.86
N GLY A 128 1.38 2.66 13.44
CA GLY A 128 1.11 3.80 14.28
C GLY A 128 -0.27 4.35 13.98
N GLN A 129 -0.36 5.68 14.00
CA GLN A 129 -1.52 6.36 13.45
C GLN A 129 -1.66 6.07 11.96
N ALA A 130 -2.90 6.12 11.47
CA ALA A 130 -3.19 6.04 10.05
C ALA A 130 -2.30 7.00 9.26
N LEU A 131 -1.61 6.48 8.26
CA LEU A 131 -0.95 7.30 7.25
C LEU A 131 -2.03 8.02 6.46
N ARG A 132 -1.70 9.19 5.90
CA ARG A 132 -2.69 10.00 5.19
C ARG A 132 -3.43 9.16 4.14
N PRO A 133 -4.75 8.97 4.28
CA PRO A 133 -5.56 8.38 3.23
C PRO A 133 -5.46 9.29 2.01
N LEU A 134 -5.33 8.71 0.80
CA LEU A 134 -5.51 9.52 -0.40
C LEU A 134 -7.01 9.70 -0.56
N ALA A 135 -7.47 10.95 -0.60
CA ALA A 135 -8.89 11.29 -0.54
C ALA A 135 -9.73 10.56 -1.60
N GLY A 136 -10.39 9.47 -1.21
CA GLY A 136 -11.69 9.05 -1.72
C GLY A 136 -12.81 9.74 -0.94
N PRO A 137 -14.10 9.65 -1.37
CA PRO A 137 -15.19 10.11 -0.53
C PRO A 137 -15.02 9.51 0.86
N ALA A 138 -15.09 10.34 1.90
CA ALA A 138 -14.83 9.92 3.26
C ALA A 138 -15.54 8.58 3.51
N PRO A 139 -14.86 7.55 4.05
CA PRO A 139 -15.57 6.38 4.54
C PRO A 139 -16.64 6.91 5.50
N ASP A 140 -17.85 6.38 5.39
CA ASP A 140 -18.99 6.70 6.26
C ASP A 140 -18.69 6.14 7.66
N VAL A 141 -17.66 6.69 8.30
CA VAL A 141 -17.27 6.38 9.66
C VAL A 141 -18.23 7.17 10.51
N LYS A 142 -19.27 6.50 10.99
CA LYS A 142 -19.92 6.90 12.24
C LYS A 142 -18.84 6.89 13.33
N MET A 143 -18.12 8.01 13.47
CA MET A 143 -17.14 8.19 14.51
C MET A 143 -17.84 8.23 15.86
N GLY A 144 -17.90 7.08 16.52
CA GLY A 144 -17.97 7.00 17.95
C GLY A 144 -16.69 7.59 18.54
N LYS A 145 -16.81 8.84 19.01
CA LYS A 145 -15.87 9.61 19.85
C LYS A 145 -14.72 10.33 19.13
N LYS A 146 -14.92 11.66 19.04
CA LYS A 146 -13.95 12.76 18.92
C LYS A 146 -12.47 12.36 19.00
N PHE A 147 -11.73 12.64 17.92
CA PHE A 147 -10.35 13.07 18.02
C PHE A 147 -10.13 14.35 17.20
N VAL A 148 -9.60 15.37 17.88
CA VAL A 148 -9.06 16.60 17.31
C VAL A 148 -7.55 16.41 17.33
N SER A 149 -6.85 16.73 16.23
CA SER A 149 -5.45 17.13 16.36
C SER A 149 -5.09 18.23 15.37
N SER A 150 -4.35 19.19 15.91
CA SER A 150 -3.81 20.40 15.31
C SER A 150 -2.39 20.17 14.81
N ASN A 151 -2.09 20.80 13.66
CA ASN A 151 -0.80 21.01 12.99
C ASN A 151 0.05 19.78 12.67
#